data_AF-A0A6I1JXE7-F1
#
_entry.id   AF-A0A6I1JXE7-F1
#
_cell.length_a   1.000
_cell.length_b   1.000
_cell.length_c   1.000
_cell.angle_alpha   90.00
_cell.angle_beta   90.00
_cell.angle_gamma   90.00
#
_symmetry.space_group_name_H-M   'P 1'
#
loop_
_entity.id
_entity.type
_entity.pdbx_description
1 polymer ?
#
loop_
_entity_poly.entity_id
_entity_poly.type
_entity_poly.pdbx_seq_one_letter_code
_entity_poly.pdbx_strand_id
1 'polypeptide(L)'
;MPPAPPSQSALPPKGLPVAALRLVAALGLATLVLAGLGLAFRSRQPPVPAGHADATPPRHLKGNPGPWGELEYIPILLETPDEFLSIPPANADLPAWTFRNYSVSGLAELFNAADVSPQEREWLLDQRNWRPVTNGFALSPPPEMLLGINRATRERIYTALAECGGNPLQEMPLSFQRDGLNDWFYKSGLSVTTIALTKSLLYRRGDAWCLSDWPVLLRHTESPAERRRLLKTTSRQASLMPRLRVTPATDVGQLTQYWGRGGRLKDIRPLLQSLALVSDGVTMDIVHLLPRVIRSRIYTYPHPSPPDGSPLPNAFWTSMNFFANERPDDRFQDIGHMRRGLAEDFYPVEEDYLLGDVLLLTKPDGMPLHAAVFVADDVVLTKHGIHLGQPWIFTKMNALVASYPSTVPLKLRGYRRKDL
;
A
#
# COMPACT_ATOMS: atom_id res chain seq x y z
N MET A 1 20.39 66.73 -33.39
CA MET A 1 20.79 66.58 -31.97
C MET A 1 19.63 65.91 -31.27
N PRO A 2 19.84 64.72 -30.67
CA PRO A 2 20.83 64.46 -29.62
C PRO A 2 21.92 63.43 -30.00
N PRO A 3 23.10 63.47 -29.36
CA PRO A 3 24.22 62.58 -29.68
C PRO A 3 24.09 61.20 -29.02
N ALA A 4 24.68 60.20 -29.68
CA ALA A 4 24.81 58.82 -29.20
C ALA A 4 25.68 58.74 -27.93
N PRO A 5 25.41 57.79 -27.01
CA PRO A 5 26.21 57.58 -25.81
C PRO A 5 27.57 56.94 -26.14
N PRO A 6 28.63 57.24 -25.37
CA PRO A 6 29.98 56.74 -25.63
C PRO A 6 30.15 55.26 -25.25
N SER A 7 30.93 54.56 -26.06
CA SER A 7 31.42 53.20 -25.84
C SER A 7 32.25 53.10 -24.55
N GLN A 8 31.85 52.22 -23.62
CA GLN A 8 32.66 51.86 -22.46
C GLN A 8 33.77 50.90 -22.87
N SER A 9 35.02 51.29 -22.59
CA SER A 9 36.22 50.48 -22.72
C SER A 9 36.27 49.40 -21.63
N ALA A 10 36.57 48.17 -22.04
CA ALA A 10 36.76 47.03 -21.15
C ALA A 10 38.07 47.17 -20.35
N LEU A 11 38.00 47.06 -19.02
CA LEU A 11 39.15 46.89 -18.14
C LEU A 11 39.60 45.41 -18.14
N PRO A 12 40.91 45.11 -18.10
CA PRO A 12 41.41 43.74 -18.04
C PRO A 12 41.14 43.10 -16.67
N PRO A 13 40.92 41.77 -16.58
CA PRO A 13 40.68 41.10 -15.31
C PRO A 13 41.94 41.09 -14.44
N LYS A 14 41.83 41.65 -13.23
CA LYS A 14 42.86 41.55 -12.19
C LYS A 14 42.89 40.12 -11.65
N GLY A 15 43.99 39.40 -11.87
CA GLY A 15 44.23 38.08 -11.29
C GLY A 15 44.22 38.14 -9.75
N LEU A 16 43.64 37.11 -9.13
CA LEU A 16 43.61 36.97 -7.67
C LEU A 16 45.04 36.86 -7.10
N PRO A 17 45.37 37.60 -6.03
CA PRO A 17 46.70 37.55 -5.42
C PRO A 17 46.98 36.17 -4.83
N VAL A 18 48.22 35.69 -4.98
CA VAL A 18 48.70 34.36 -4.58
C VAL A 18 48.39 34.00 -3.10
N ALA A 19 48.23 34.99 -2.23
CA ALA A 19 47.81 34.80 -0.83
C ALA A 19 46.36 34.28 -0.71
N ALA A 20 45.44 34.70 -1.60
CA ALA A 20 44.07 34.21 -1.63
C ALA A 20 43.99 32.75 -2.08
N LEU A 21 44.89 32.32 -2.97
CA LEU A 21 44.96 30.93 -3.45
C LEU A 21 45.40 29.95 -2.34
N ARG A 22 46.28 30.39 -1.44
CA ARG A 22 46.74 29.58 -0.28
C ARG A 22 45.66 29.41 0.78
N LEU A 23 44.81 30.42 0.99
CA LEU A 23 43.70 30.34 1.94
C LEU A 23 42.59 29.39 1.43
N VAL A 24 42.28 29.43 0.13
CA VAL A 24 41.32 28.53 -0.51
C VAL A 24 41.79 27.07 -0.48
N ALA A 25 43.10 26.83 -0.70
CA ALA A 25 43.68 25.49 -0.60
C ALA A 25 43.64 24.92 0.83
N ALA A 26 43.89 25.76 1.85
CA ALA A 26 43.83 25.35 3.26
C ALA A 26 42.38 25.04 3.72
N LEU A 27 41.40 25.85 3.28
CA LEU A 27 39.97 25.60 3.52
C LEU A 27 39.46 24.34 2.80
N GLY A 28 39.96 24.07 1.58
CA GLY A 28 39.68 22.84 0.84
C GLY A 28 40.24 21.58 1.50
N LEU A 29 41.43 21.66 2.11
CA LEU A 29 42.04 20.53 2.80
C LEU A 29 41.36 20.23 4.15
N ALA A 30 40.96 21.28 4.90
CA ALA A 30 40.20 21.13 6.14
C ALA A 30 38.81 20.52 5.90
N THR A 31 38.13 20.88 4.79
CA THR A 31 36.85 20.28 4.42
C THR A 31 36.97 18.83 3.97
N LEU A 32 38.06 18.45 3.28
CA LEU A 32 38.33 17.06 2.92
C LEU A 32 38.66 16.18 4.14
N VAL A 33 39.38 16.70 5.14
CA VAL A 33 39.67 15.97 6.39
C VAL A 33 38.40 15.80 7.23
N LEU A 34 37.55 16.82 7.33
CA LEU A 34 36.25 16.73 8.02
C LEU A 34 35.27 15.80 7.29
N ALA A 35 35.27 15.79 5.95
CA ALA A 35 34.49 14.85 5.15
C ALA A 35 35.01 13.41 5.29
N GLY A 36 36.33 13.21 5.34
CA GLY A 36 36.96 11.91 5.58
C GLY A 36 36.69 11.35 6.98
N LEU A 37 36.71 12.21 8.01
CA LEU A 37 36.34 11.84 9.38
C LEU A 37 34.83 11.59 9.53
N GLY A 38 33.98 12.34 8.82
CA GLY A 38 32.53 12.11 8.77
C GLY A 38 32.14 10.81 8.05
N LEU A 39 32.93 10.40 7.05
CA LEU A 39 32.78 9.09 6.38
C LEU A 39 33.29 7.94 7.24
N ALA A 40 34.34 8.14 8.04
CA ALA A 40 34.84 7.15 8.99
C ALA A 40 33.94 6.97 10.24
N PHE A 41 33.21 8.03 10.64
CA PHE A 41 32.21 8.00 11.73
C PHE A 41 30.79 7.65 11.28
N ARG A 42 30.56 7.39 9.98
CA ARG A 42 29.34 6.73 9.50
C ARG A 42 29.38 5.24 9.87
N SER A 43 29.19 5.02 11.17
CA SER A 43 28.67 3.81 11.81
C SER A 43 29.23 2.48 11.31
N ARG A 44 30.38 2.07 11.86
CA ARG A 44 30.54 0.65 12.24
C ARG A 44 29.61 0.38 13.42
N GLN A 45 28.30 0.36 13.18
CA GLN A 45 27.43 -0.40 14.07
C GLN A 45 27.82 -1.87 13.89
N PRO A 46 28.05 -2.63 14.98
CA PRO A 46 28.22 -4.07 14.85
C PRO A 46 27.02 -4.63 14.07
N PRO A 47 27.23 -5.59 13.14
CA PRO A 47 26.12 -6.17 12.40
C PRO A 47 25.14 -6.79 13.41
N VAL A 48 23.97 -6.16 13.56
CA VAL A 48 22.87 -6.78 14.28
C VAL A 48 22.51 -8.03 13.48
N PRO A 49 22.49 -9.23 14.09
CA PRO A 49 22.17 -10.45 13.37
C PRO A 49 20.79 -10.28 12.72
N ALA A 50 20.78 -10.26 11.38
CA ALA A 50 19.55 -10.13 10.62
C ALA A 50 18.71 -11.37 10.88
N GLY A 51 17.47 -11.16 11.33
CA GLY A 51 16.51 -12.25 11.46
C GLY A 51 16.14 -12.73 10.06
N HIS A 52 16.60 -13.92 9.72
CA HIS A 52 16.13 -14.61 8.51
C HIS A 52 14.89 -15.39 8.94
N ALA A 53 13.70 -14.90 8.58
CA ALA A 53 12.55 -15.80 8.54
C ALA A 53 12.82 -16.80 7.41
N ASP A 54 12.85 -18.09 7.74
CA ASP A 54 12.89 -19.16 6.74
C ASP A 54 11.61 -19.08 5.91
N ALA A 55 11.67 -18.38 4.79
CA ALA A 55 10.59 -18.30 3.82
C ALA A 55 10.89 -19.22 2.64
N THR A 56 9.82 -19.75 2.05
CA THR A 56 9.93 -20.52 0.82
C THR A 56 10.23 -19.56 -0.34
N PRO A 57 11.16 -19.87 -1.26
CA PRO A 57 11.38 -19.05 -2.45
C PRO A 57 10.05 -18.80 -3.20
N PRO A 58 9.88 -17.65 -3.87
CA PRO A 58 8.67 -17.37 -4.63
C PRO A 58 8.43 -18.51 -5.61
N ARG A 59 7.36 -19.28 -5.39
CA ARG A 59 6.98 -20.38 -6.27
C ARG A 59 6.23 -19.79 -7.46
N HIS A 60 6.56 -20.26 -8.66
CA HIS A 60 5.69 -20.08 -9.80
C HIS A 60 4.40 -20.83 -9.51
N LEU A 61 3.30 -20.10 -9.36
CA LEU A 61 1.97 -20.68 -9.14
C LEU A 61 1.30 -20.81 -10.50
N LYS A 62 0.83 -22.01 -10.85
CA LYS A 62 0.03 -22.20 -12.05
C LYS A 62 -1.39 -21.67 -11.80
N GLY A 63 -1.91 -20.88 -12.74
CA GLY A 63 -3.29 -20.40 -12.70
C GLY A 63 -4.28 -21.39 -13.27
N ASN A 64 -5.56 -21.12 -13.01
CA ASN A 64 -6.62 -21.96 -13.56
C ASN A 64 -6.82 -21.65 -15.05
N PRO A 65 -7.18 -22.67 -15.85
CA PRO A 65 -7.51 -22.46 -17.26
C PRO A 65 -8.77 -21.60 -17.41
N GLY A 66 -8.86 -20.86 -18.50
CA GLY A 66 -10.03 -20.06 -18.85
C GLY A 66 -9.83 -19.32 -20.17
N PRO A 67 -10.78 -18.46 -20.57
CA PRO A 67 -10.71 -17.72 -21.85
C PRO A 67 -9.52 -16.74 -21.91
N TRP A 68 -8.90 -16.45 -20.76
CA TRP A 68 -7.66 -15.68 -20.64
C TRP A 68 -6.40 -16.47 -21.00
N GLY A 69 -6.47 -17.79 -21.18
CA GLY A 69 -5.35 -18.67 -21.49
C GLY A 69 -4.66 -19.29 -20.27
N GLU A 70 -3.44 -19.75 -20.47
CA GLU A 70 -2.62 -20.36 -19.41
C GLU A 70 -1.82 -19.30 -18.67
N LEU A 71 -2.14 -19.09 -17.39
CA LEU A 71 -1.46 -18.12 -16.54
C LEU A 71 -0.47 -18.77 -15.58
N GLU A 72 0.61 -18.04 -15.31
CA GLU A 72 1.54 -18.29 -14.22
C GLU A 72 1.65 -17.05 -13.34
N TYR A 73 1.74 -17.21 -12.03
CA TYR A 73 1.89 -16.11 -11.09
C TYR A 73 3.24 -16.18 -10.38
N ILE A 74 3.91 -15.04 -10.30
CA ILE A 74 5.06 -14.84 -9.43
C ILE A 74 4.62 -13.91 -8.30
N PRO A 75 4.56 -14.39 -7.04
CA PRO A 75 4.33 -13.51 -5.90
C PRO A 75 5.49 -12.53 -5.73
N ILE A 76 5.16 -11.25 -5.53
CA ILE A 76 6.12 -10.18 -5.31
C ILE A 76 5.70 -9.33 -4.10
N LEU A 77 6.67 -8.66 -3.49
CA LEU A 77 6.44 -7.68 -2.43
C LEU A 77 6.89 -6.32 -2.93
N LEU A 78 5.99 -5.34 -2.89
CA LEU A 78 6.31 -3.95 -3.19
C LEU A 78 6.54 -3.21 -1.88
N GLU A 79 7.71 -2.60 -1.73
CA GLU A 79 8.02 -1.74 -0.60
C GLU A 79 7.64 -0.30 -0.90
N THR A 80 7.18 0.43 0.13
CA THR A 80 6.93 1.86 0.01
C THR A 80 8.25 2.57 -0.30
N PRO A 81 8.30 3.47 -1.32
CA PRO A 81 9.48 4.26 -1.63
C PRO A 81 9.93 5.08 -0.42
N ASP A 82 11.24 5.26 -0.29
CA ASP A 82 11.84 5.96 0.84
C ASP A 82 11.35 7.41 0.94
N GLU A 83 11.04 8.02 -0.19
CA GLU A 83 10.53 9.39 -0.33
C GLU A 83 9.14 9.56 0.31
N PHE A 84 8.37 8.47 0.47
CA PHE A 84 7.03 8.49 1.06
C PHE A 84 7.04 8.09 2.54
N LEU A 85 8.20 7.69 3.08
CA LEU A 85 8.33 7.32 4.49
C LEU A 85 8.55 8.56 5.35
N SER A 86 7.48 9.02 5.98
CA SER A 86 7.58 9.95 7.10
C SER A 86 7.78 9.17 8.39
N ILE A 87 9.00 9.17 8.93
CA ILE A 87 9.30 8.51 10.21
C ILE A 87 9.01 9.50 11.34
N PRO A 88 7.98 9.27 12.18
CA PRO A 88 7.72 10.16 13.31
C PRO A 88 8.91 10.19 14.26
N PRO A 89 9.17 11.30 14.98
CA PRO A 89 10.21 11.31 16.00
C PRO A 89 9.88 10.32 17.12
N ALA A 90 10.91 9.84 17.86
CA ALA A 90 10.73 8.81 18.89
C ALA A 90 9.79 9.25 20.03
N ASN A 91 9.68 10.56 20.24
CA ASN A 91 8.84 11.18 21.26
C ASN A 91 7.50 11.69 20.71
N ALA A 92 7.14 11.39 19.46
CA ALA A 92 5.84 11.78 18.91
C ALA A 92 4.71 11.13 19.70
N ASP A 93 3.71 11.92 20.13
CA ASP A 93 2.55 11.45 20.90
C ASP A 93 1.86 10.25 20.28
N LEU A 94 1.47 9.28 21.11
CA LEU A 94 0.65 8.17 20.67
C LEU A 94 -0.80 8.64 20.51
N PRO A 95 -1.50 8.21 19.45
CA PRO A 95 -2.91 8.54 19.29
C PRO A 95 -3.72 7.93 20.43
N ALA A 96 -4.65 8.72 20.97
CA ALA A 96 -5.59 8.26 21.98
C ALA A 96 -6.61 7.27 21.39
N TRP A 97 -7.02 6.29 22.19
CA TRP A 97 -8.15 5.42 21.91
C TRP A 97 -9.46 6.18 22.13
N THR A 98 -10.23 6.39 21.07
CA THR A 98 -11.49 7.13 21.12
C THR A 98 -12.67 6.18 21.01
N PHE A 99 -13.43 6.02 22.09
CA PHE A 99 -14.64 5.21 22.17
C PHE A 99 -15.87 6.11 22.04
N ARG A 100 -16.23 6.47 20.80
CA ARG A 100 -17.47 7.23 20.53
C ARG A 100 -18.68 6.31 20.65
N ASN A 101 -19.79 6.89 21.08
CA ASN A 101 -21.08 6.27 21.34
C ASN A 101 -21.07 5.19 22.44
N TYR A 102 -20.02 5.13 23.25
CA TYR A 102 -19.95 4.27 24.43
C TYR A 102 -20.49 5.00 25.67
N SER A 103 -21.33 4.33 26.45
CA SER A 103 -21.66 4.74 27.81
C SER A 103 -20.55 4.31 28.77
N VAL A 104 -20.56 4.87 30.00
CA VAL A 104 -19.65 4.43 31.07
C VAL A 104 -19.78 2.93 31.34
N SER A 105 -21.01 2.42 31.48
CA SER A 105 -21.24 0.98 31.69
C SER A 105 -20.78 0.15 30.49
N GLY A 106 -21.07 0.58 29.27
CA GLY A 106 -20.69 -0.17 28.07
C GLY A 106 -19.17 -0.26 27.91
N LEU A 107 -18.44 0.81 28.24
CA LEU A 107 -16.98 0.80 28.19
C LEU A 107 -16.38 -0.08 29.30
N ALA A 108 -16.95 -0.03 30.50
CA ALA A 108 -16.56 -0.91 31.60
C ALA A 108 -16.85 -2.40 31.27
N GLU A 109 -17.97 -2.70 30.63
CA GLU A 109 -18.30 -4.06 30.16
C GLU A 109 -17.30 -4.54 29.11
N LEU A 110 -16.94 -3.70 28.13
CA LEU A 110 -15.92 -4.01 27.12
C LEU A 110 -14.58 -4.39 27.77
N PHE A 111 -14.11 -3.56 28.71
CA PHE A 111 -12.84 -3.82 29.41
C PHE A 111 -12.91 -5.01 30.35
N ASN A 112 -14.05 -5.24 31.00
CA ASN A 112 -14.21 -6.40 31.88
C ASN A 112 -14.23 -7.72 31.12
N ALA A 113 -14.76 -7.71 29.90
CA ALA A 113 -14.76 -8.85 28.97
C ALA A 113 -13.39 -9.08 28.30
N ALA A 114 -12.44 -8.16 28.45
CA ALA A 114 -11.07 -8.35 27.97
C ALA A 114 -10.26 -9.19 28.96
N ASP A 115 -9.40 -10.05 28.42
CA ASP A 115 -8.48 -10.89 29.18
C ASP A 115 -7.21 -10.08 29.51
N VAL A 116 -7.37 -9.14 30.45
CA VAL A 116 -6.32 -8.23 30.93
C VAL A 116 -5.86 -8.64 32.33
N SER A 117 -4.60 -8.33 32.66
CA SER A 117 -4.07 -8.49 34.01
C SER A 117 -4.81 -7.59 35.01
N PRO A 118 -4.72 -7.86 36.33
CA PRO A 118 -5.36 -7.04 37.35
C PRO A 118 -4.94 -5.56 37.30
N GLN A 119 -3.65 -5.30 37.04
CA GLN A 119 -3.11 -3.94 36.94
C GLN A 119 -3.66 -3.20 35.71
N GLU A 120 -3.69 -3.86 34.55
CA GLU A 120 -4.26 -3.30 33.33
C GLU A 120 -5.76 -3.03 33.47
N ARG A 121 -6.49 -3.94 34.14
CA ARG A 121 -7.91 -3.77 34.44
C ARG A 121 -8.17 -2.56 35.32
N GLU A 122 -7.39 -2.41 36.39
CA GLU A 122 -7.48 -1.25 37.29
C GLU A 122 -7.27 0.05 36.51
N TRP A 123 -6.23 0.11 35.67
CA TRP A 123 -5.97 1.29 34.83
C TRP A 123 -7.10 1.59 33.84
N LEU A 124 -7.63 0.56 33.15
CA LEU A 124 -8.71 0.71 32.18
C LEU A 124 -10.03 1.15 32.80
N LEU A 125 -10.34 0.71 34.02
CA LEU A 125 -11.59 1.02 34.71
C LEU A 125 -11.53 2.30 35.56
N ASP A 126 -10.34 2.84 35.81
CA ASP A 126 -10.17 4.12 36.48
C ASP A 126 -10.61 5.28 35.56
N GLN A 127 -11.78 5.83 35.84
CA GLN A 127 -12.37 6.92 35.06
C GLN A 127 -11.53 8.20 35.08
N ARG A 128 -10.54 8.35 35.97
CA ARG A 128 -9.58 9.46 35.91
C ARG A 128 -8.71 9.41 34.64
N ASN A 129 -8.56 8.23 34.04
CA ASN A 129 -7.87 8.04 32.77
C ASN A 129 -8.78 8.30 31.56
N TRP A 130 -10.07 8.58 31.76
CA TRP A 130 -11.05 8.77 30.71
C TRP A 130 -11.29 10.25 30.48
N ARG A 131 -10.88 10.76 29.32
CA ARG A 131 -11.17 12.13 28.90
C ARG A 131 -12.50 12.17 28.13
N PRO A 132 -13.50 12.97 28.53
CA PRO A 132 -14.72 13.10 27.76
C PRO A 132 -14.45 13.67 26.38
N VAL A 133 -15.13 13.14 25.37
CA VAL A 133 -15.17 13.67 24.00
C VAL A 133 -16.62 13.72 23.53
N THR A 134 -16.88 14.29 22.35
CA THR A 134 -18.22 14.31 21.76
C THR A 134 -18.80 12.89 21.70
N ASN A 135 -19.87 12.67 22.47
CA ASN A 135 -20.59 11.40 22.60
C ASN A 135 -19.71 10.22 23.03
N GLY A 136 -18.69 10.39 23.88
CA GLY A 136 -17.91 9.24 24.36
C GLY A 136 -16.69 9.61 25.18
N PHE A 137 -15.70 8.71 25.17
CA PHE A 137 -14.48 8.83 25.97
C PHE A 137 -13.22 8.61 25.14
N ALA A 138 -12.14 9.30 25.49
CA ALA A 138 -10.81 9.08 24.96
C ALA A 138 -9.86 8.66 26.09
N LEU A 139 -9.06 7.61 25.82
CA LEU A 139 -8.06 7.08 26.73
C LEU A 139 -6.70 7.14 26.04
N SER A 140 -5.63 7.38 26.80
CA SER A 140 -4.26 7.31 26.31
C SER A 140 -3.48 6.24 27.08
N PRO A 141 -3.60 4.95 26.70
CA PRO A 141 -2.88 3.88 27.38
C PRO A 141 -1.38 4.12 27.31
N PRO A 142 -0.65 3.88 28.40
CA PRO A 142 0.78 4.09 28.40
C PRO A 142 1.48 3.03 27.53
N PRO A 143 2.66 3.33 26.95
CA PRO A 143 3.32 2.44 26.00
C PRO A 143 3.58 1.02 26.53
N GLU A 144 3.96 0.89 27.80
CA GLU A 144 4.20 -0.40 28.47
C GLU A 144 2.94 -1.26 28.53
N MET A 145 1.76 -0.65 28.69
CA MET A 145 0.49 -1.36 28.64
C MET A 145 0.18 -1.84 27.22
N LEU A 146 0.39 -0.99 26.21
CA LEU A 146 0.19 -1.38 24.80
C LEU A 146 1.09 -2.54 24.37
N LEU A 147 2.28 -2.65 24.96
CA LEU A 147 3.20 -3.76 24.76
C LEU A 147 2.81 -5.01 25.55
N GLY A 148 2.23 -4.81 26.75
CA GLY A 148 1.84 -5.88 27.67
C GLY A 148 0.55 -6.61 27.33
N ILE A 149 -0.43 -5.92 26.72
CA ILE A 149 -1.72 -6.56 26.43
C ILE A 149 -1.56 -7.73 25.45
N ASN A 150 -2.20 -8.85 25.81
CA ASN A 150 -2.16 -10.05 25.01
C ASN A 150 -2.96 -9.91 23.70
N ARG A 151 -2.81 -10.88 22.80
CA ARG A 151 -3.48 -10.86 21.50
C ARG A 151 -5.00 -10.80 21.61
N ALA A 152 -5.63 -11.63 22.45
CA ALA A 152 -7.09 -11.71 22.56
C ALA A 152 -7.70 -10.39 23.05
N THR A 153 -7.04 -9.74 24.01
CA THR A 153 -7.40 -8.40 24.48
C THR A 153 -7.26 -7.36 23.37
N ARG A 154 -6.15 -7.37 22.64
CA ARG A 154 -5.94 -6.46 21.51
C ARG A 154 -7.01 -6.66 20.43
N GLU A 155 -7.33 -7.90 20.06
CA GLU A 155 -8.39 -8.22 19.11
C GLU A 155 -9.74 -7.63 19.55
N ARG A 156 -10.12 -7.82 20.82
CA ARG A 156 -11.38 -7.32 21.36
C ARG A 156 -11.44 -5.79 21.36
N ILE A 157 -10.44 -5.13 21.95
CA ILE A 157 -10.43 -3.67 22.08
C ILE A 157 -10.29 -3.01 20.71
N TYR A 158 -9.43 -3.52 19.83
CA TYR A 158 -9.14 -2.84 18.56
C TYR A 158 -10.24 -3.04 17.54
N THR A 159 -10.98 -4.14 17.65
CA THR A 159 -12.23 -4.32 16.91
C THR A 159 -13.26 -3.26 17.30
N ALA A 160 -13.48 -3.03 18.60
CA ALA A 160 -14.37 -1.97 19.07
C ALA A 160 -13.91 -0.57 18.61
N LEU A 161 -12.61 -0.27 18.72
CA LEU A 161 -12.05 1.02 18.29
C LEU A 161 -12.23 1.27 16.79
N ALA A 162 -12.10 0.23 15.96
CA ALA A 162 -12.29 0.33 14.52
C ALA A 162 -13.73 0.71 14.11
N GLU A 163 -14.71 0.47 14.98
CA GLU A 163 -16.13 0.77 14.75
C GLU A 163 -16.57 2.13 15.30
N CYS A 164 -15.76 2.74 16.19
CA CYS A 164 -16.10 3.98 16.88
C CYS A 164 -15.93 5.25 16.03
N GLY A 165 -15.02 5.24 15.05
CA GLY A 165 -14.60 6.45 14.33
C GLY A 165 -13.65 7.34 15.14
N GLY A 166 -12.58 7.81 14.50
CA GLY A 166 -11.52 8.60 15.11
C GLY A 166 -10.30 7.80 15.58
N ASN A 167 -10.18 6.54 15.18
CA ASN A 167 -9.06 5.65 15.50
C ASN A 167 -8.40 5.16 14.20
N PRO A 168 -7.71 6.00 13.42
CA PRO A 168 -7.26 5.66 12.07
C PRO A 168 -6.34 4.42 12.02
N LEU A 169 -5.56 4.17 13.07
CA LEU A 169 -4.67 2.99 13.14
C LEU A 169 -5.43 1.68 13.37
N GLN A 170 -6.61 1.73 13.97
CA GLN A 170 -7.48 0.58 14.18
C GLN A 170 -8.50 0.48 13.05
N GLU A 171 -9.00 1.59 12.50
CA GLU A 171 -9.87 1.59 11.33
C GLU A 171 -9.15 1.02 10.11
N MET A 172 -7.92 1.49 9.85
CA MET A 172 -7.08 1.08 8.73
C MET A 172 -5.70 0.60 9.22
N PRO A 173 -5.62 -0.57 9.87
CA PRO A 173 -4.37 -1.11 10.35
C PRO A 173 -3.47 -1.49 9.18
N LEU A 174 -2.16 -1.52 9.42
CA LEU A 174 -1.27 -2.24 8.54
C LEU A 174 -1.68 -3.71 8.59
N SER A 175 -1.93 -4.32 7.43
CA SER A 175 -2.48 -5.67 7.37
C SER A 175 -1.76 -6.53 6.35
N PHE A 176 -1.75 -7.83 6.63
CA PHE A 176 -1.17 -8.84 5.76
C PHE A 176 -1.99 -10.12 5.83
N GLN A 177 -1.97 -10.92 4.76
CA GLN A 177 -2.73 -12.16 4.70
C GLN A 177 -2.29 -13.15 5.78
N ARG A 178 -3.26 -13.89 6.33
CA ARG A 178 -3.05 -14.82 7.47
C ARG A 178 -1.92 -15.83 7.22
N ASP A 179 -1.87 -16.42 6.03
CA ASP A 179 -0.94 -17.52 5.74
C ASP A 179 0.46 -17.04 5.33
N GLY A 180 0.64 -15.75 5.09
CA GLY A 180 1.89 -15.15 4.61
C GLY A 180 2.73 -14.46 5.68
N LEU A 181 2.49 -14.70 6.97
CA LEU A 181 3.14 -13.92 8.04
C LEU A 181 4.67 -13.98 8.01
N ASN A 182 5.25 -15.13 7.66
CA ASN A 182 6.72 -15.23 7.51
C ASN A 182 7.23 -14.50 6.27
N ASP A 183 6.45 -14.51 5.19
CA ASP A 183 6.77 -13.79 3.95
C ASP A 183 6.78 -12.27 4.17
N TRP A 184 5.93 -11.76 5.08
CA TRP A 184 5.90 -10.34 5.43
C TRP A 184 7.28 -9.83 5.87
N PHE A 185 7.99 -10.61 6.70
CA PHE A 185 9.31 -10.28 7.24
C PHE A 185 10.48 -10.86 6.43
N TYR A 186 10.21 -11.61 5.37
CA TYR A 186 11.24 -12.23 4.55
C TYR A 186 12.19 -11.18 3.95
N LYS A 187 13.50 -11.38 4.13
CA LYS A 187 14.55 -10.45 3.69
C LYS A 187 14.27 -8.98 4.08
N SER A 188 13.65 -8.75 5.24
CA SER A 188 13.39 -7.41 5.77
C SER A 188 14.66 -6.71 6.27
N GLY A 189 15.69 -7.48 6.63
CA GLY A 189 16.88 -6.97 7.31
C GLY A 189 16.61 -6.47 8.73
N LEU A 190 15.43 -6.77 9.29
CA LEU A 190 15.09 -6.49 10.68
C LEU A 190 15.83 -7.45 11.61
N SER A 191 16.12 -6.97 12.82
CA SER A 191 16.65 -7.81 13.88
C SER A 191 15.63 -8.85 14.33
N VAL A 192 16.10 -9.99 14.84
CA VAL A 192 15.24 -11.03 15.42
C VAL A 192 14.36 -10.45 16.54
N THR A 193 14.93 -9.56 17.36
CA THR A 193 14.21 -8.88 18.45
C THR A 193 13.07 -8.02 17.92
N THR A 194 13.31 -7.22 16.88
CA THR A 194 12.27 -6.38 16.26
C THR A 194 11.16 -7.23 15.64
N ILE A 195 11.51 -8.33 14.96
CA ILE A 195 10.53 -9.26 14.37
C ILE A 195 9.70 -9.92 15.48
N ALA A 196 10.32 -10.41 16.54
CA ALA A 196 9.64 -11.04 17.66
C ALA A 196 8.68 -10.06 18.35
N LEU A 197 9.13 -8.84 18.62
CA LEU A 197 8.31 -7.79 19.21
C LEU A 197 7.14 -7.42 18.29
N THR A 198 7.39 -7.20 17.00
CA THR A 198 6.33 -6.91 16.03
C THR A 198 5.28 -8.02 16.00
N LYS A 199 5.72 -9.30 15.93
CA LYS A 199 4.83 -10.47 15.95
C LYS A 199 4.00 -10.57 17.24
N SER A 200 4.52 -10.11 18.36
CA SER A 200 3.79 -10.10 19.65
C SER A 200 2.63 -9.10 19.67
N LEU A 201 2.71 -8.01 18.89
CA LEU A 201 1.66 -6.99 18.79
C LEU A 201 0.63 -7.27 17.68
N LEU A 202 0.83 -8.34 16.91
CA LEU A 202 -0.12 -8.73 15.88
C LEU A 202 -1.40 -9.32 16.48
N TYR A 203 -2.51 -8.89 15.90
CA TYR A 203 -3.84 -9.36 16.23
C TYR A 203 -4.59 -9.75 14.97
N ARG A 204 -5.65 -10.55 15.11
CA ARG A 204 -6.49 -10.97 13.99
C ARG A 204 -7.73 -10.08 13.89
N ARG A 205 -8.11 -9.78 12.65
CA ARG A 205 -9.44 -9.25 12.33
C ARG A 205 -9.87 -9.84 10.99
N GLY A 206 -10.90 -10.67 11.01
CA GLY A 206 -11.21 -11.56 9.87
C GLY A 206 -10.02 -12.46 9.53
N ASP A 207 -9.68 -12.52 8.24
CA ASP A 207 -8.61 -13.36 7.70
C ASP A 207 -7.26 -12.64 7.51
N ALA A 208 -7.07 -11.50 8.19
CA ALA A 208 -5.82 -10.75 8.16
C ALA A 208 -5.11 -10.73 9.52
N TRP A 209 -3.77 -10.69 9.46
CA TRP A 209 -2.94 -10.15 10.53
C TRP A 209 -2.98 -8.64 10.48
N CYS A 210 -3.19 -7.99 11.61
CA CYS A 210 -3.26 -6.54 11.73
C CYS A 210 -2.20 -6.02 12.72
N LEU A 211 -1.65 -4.84 12.41
CA LEU A 211 -0.72 -4.09 13.25
C LEU A 211 -1.19 -2.63 13.34
N SER A 212 -1.68 -2.24 14.51
CA SER A 212 -2.06 -0.85 14.82
C SER A 212 -1.02 -0.15 15.70
N ASP A 213 -0.26 -0.91 16.49
CA ASP A 213 0.70 -0.38 17.47
C ASP A 213 2.09 -0.11 16.89
N TRP A 214 2.19 0.05 15.56
CA TRP A 214 3.47 0.39 14.92
C TRP A 214 4.11 1.67 15.48
N PRO A 215 3.38 2.72 15.94
CA PRO A 215 4.03 3.87 16.56
C PRO A 215 4.76 3.50 17.86
N VAL A 216 4.20 2.57 18.64
CA VAL A 216 4.81 2.06 19.88
C VAL A 216 6.10 1.31 19.57
N LEU A 217 6.09 0.47 18.52
CA LEU A 217 7.29 -0.22 18.06
C LEU A 217 8.40 0.75 17.65
N LEU A 218 8.06 1.85 16.98
CA LEU A 218 9.03 2.86 16.60
C LEU A 218 9.63 3.60 17.78
N ARG A 219 8.89 3.77 18.89
CA ARG A 219 9.45 4.32 20.13
C ARG A 219 10.43 3.36 20.79
N HIS A 220 10.14 2.06 20.75
CA HIS A 220 11.00 1.00 21.30
C HIS A 220 12.23 0.68 20.44
N THR A 221 12.19 1.05 19.16
CA THR A 221 13.27 0.79 18.22
C THR A 221 14.21 1.99 18.16
N GLU A 222 15.36 1.93 18.83
CA GLU A 222 16.26 3.10 18.95
C GLU A 222 16.97 3.47 17.63
N SER A 223 17.41 2.47 16.86
CA SER A 223 18.20 2.69 15.65
C SER A 223 17.35 3.32 14.53
N PRO A 224 17.69 4.51 14.01
CA PRO A 224 16.96 5.13 12.90
C PRO A 224 16.87 4.25 11.65
N ALA A 225 17.93 3.47 11.38
CA ALA A 225 17.95 2.54 10.25
C ALA A 225 16.97 1.37 10.47
N GLU A 226 16.89 0.86 11.70
CA GLU A 226 15.95 -0.20 12.06
C GLU A 226 14.50 0.30 12.02
N ARG A 227 14.23 1.52 12.52
CA ARG A 227 12.92 2.18 12.41
C ARG A 227 12.46 2.32 10.97
N ARG A 228 13.37 2.71 10.08
CA ARG A 228 13.10 2.79 8.64
C ARG A 228 12.77 1.42 8.06
N ARG A 229 13.60 0.40 8.32
CA ARG A 229 13.34 -0.98 7.88
C ARG A 229 12.00 -1.50 8.40
N LEU A 230 11.63 -1.17 9.64
CA LEU A 230 10.39 -1.59 10.25
C LEU A 230 9.20 -0.99 9.50
N LEU A 231 9.20 0.32 9.29
CA LEU A 231 8.15 0.98 8.52
C LEU A 231 8.05 0.39 7.11
N LYS A 232 9.16 0.28 6.37
CA LYS A 232 9.16 -0.32 5.02
C LYS A 232 8.59 -1.72 5.00
N THR A 233 8.99 -2.56 5.95
CA THR A 233 8.58 -3.96 6.01
C THR A 233 7.09 -4.05 6.33
N THR A 234 6.64 -3.33 7.35
CA THR A 234 5.23 -3.33 7.78
C THR A 234 4.29 -2.65 6.78
N SER A 235 4.80 -1.80 5.89
CA SER A 235 4.02 -1.17 4.81
C SER A 235 4.04 -1.94 3.49
N ARG A 236 4.79 -3.04 3.39
CA ARG A 236 4.87 -3.89 2.18
C ARG A 236 3.48 -4.28 1.68
N GLN A 237 3.33 -4.22 0.36
CA GLN A 237 2.13 -4.67 -0.33
C GLN A 237 2.43 -5.96 -1.08
N ALA A 238 1.70 -7.03 -0.76
CA ALA A 238 1.75 -8.26 -1.52
C ALA A 238 1.05 -8.06 -2.87
N SER A 239 1.74 -8.42 -3.95
CA SER A 239 1.20 -8.36 -5.31
C SER A 239 1.55 -9.64 -6.07
N LEU A 240 0.90 -9.83 -7.21
CA LEU A 240 1.25 -10.84 -8.18
C LEU A 240 1.90 -10.18 -9.39
N MET A 241 2.78 -10.92 -10.07
CA MET A 241 3.20 -10.66 -11.44
C MET A 241 2.65 -11.78 -12.34
N PRO A 242 1.43 -11.61 -12.90
CA PRO A 242 0.82 -12.60 -13.76
C PRO A 242 1.49 -12.61 -15.13
N ARG A 243 1.73 -13.81 -15.65
CA ARG A 243 2.32 -14.02 -16.96
C ARG A 243 1.46 -14.97 -17.77
N LEU A 244 1.28 -14.64 -19.05
CA LEU A 244 0.58 -15.47 -20.02
C LEU A 244 1.59 -16.34 -20.77
N ARG A 245 1.31 -17.65 -20.81
CA ARG A 245 2.02 -18.59 -21.66
C ARG A 245 1.32 -18.65 -23.02
N VAL A 246 2.08 -18.46 -24.09
CA VAL A 246 1.62 -18.60 -25.48
C VAL A 246 2.51 -19.62 -26.18
N THR A 247 1.89 -20.58 -26.86
CA THR A 247 2.54 -21.67 -27.59
C THR A 247 1.97 -21.79 -29.01
N PRO A 248 2.60 -22.54 -29.92
CA PRO A 248 2.03 -22.80 -31.24
C PRO A 248 0.66 -23.48 -31.23
N ALA A 249 0.28 -24.15 -30.13
CA ALA A 249 -1.02 -24.79 -29.95
C ALA A 249 -2.08 -23.85 -29.33
N THR A 250 -1.71 -22.62 -28.95
CA THR A 250 -2.61 -21.69 -28.29
C THR A 250 -3.69 -21.16 -29.25
N ASP A 251 -4.94 -21.13 -28.79
CA ASP A 251 -6.03 -20.46 -29.51
C ASP A 251 -5.87 -18.92 -29.42
N VAL A 252 -5.14 -18.36 -30.39
CA VAL A 252 -4.94 -16.92 -30.50
C VAL A 252 -6.25 -16.16 -30.71
N GLY A 253 -7.27 -16.79 -31.31
CA GLY A 253 -8.58 -16.18 -31.52
C GLY A 253 -9.28 -15.91 -30.19
N GLN A 254 -9.35 -16.92 -29.33
CA GLN A 254 -9.92 -16.82 -27.99
C GLN A 254 -9.16 -15.79 -27.13
N LEU A 255 -7.83 -15.86 -27.10
CA LEU A 255 -7.03 -14.89 -26.35
C LEU A 255 -7.24 -13.46 -26.83
N THR A 256 -7.34 -13.27 -28.15
CA THR A 256 -7.60 -11.96 -28.73
C THR A 256 -8.97 -11.45 -28.30
N GLN A 257 -10.00 -12.29 -28.30
CA GLN A 257 -11.35 -11.90 -27.85
C GLN A 257 -11.36 -11.48 -26.38
N TYR A 258 -10.67 -12.23 -25.51
CA TYR A 258 -10.62 -11.94 -24.09
C TYR A 258 -9.80 -10.67 -23.79
N TRP A 259 -8.53 -10.65 -24.19
CA TRP A 259 -7.60 -9.56 -23.88
C TRP A 259 -7.86 -8.30 -24.70
N GLY A 260 -8.50 -8.42 -25.87
CA GLY A 260 -8.85 -7.32 -26.77
C GLY A 260 -10.14 -6.57 -26.42
N ARG A 261 -10.81 -6.90 -25.31
CA ARG A 261 -11.97 -6.14 -24.80
C ARG A 261 -11.67 -4.64 -24.68
N GLY A 262 -12.71 -3.82 -24.85
CA GLY A 262 -12.62 -2.36 -24.87
C GLY A 262 -12.13 -1.78 -26.21
N GLY A 263 -12.43 -2.44 -27.33
CA GLY A 263 -12.05 -1.97 -28.67
C GLY A 263 -10.57 -2.18 -29.03
N ARG A 264 -9.86 -3.04 -28.31
CA ARG A 264 -8.40 -3.24 -28.41
C ARG A 264 -7.99 -4.46 -29.23
N LEU A 265 -8.94 -5.11 -29.90
CA LEU A 265 -8.70 -6.32 -30.71
C LEU A 265 -7.55 -6.13 -31.71
N LYS A 266 -7.52 -5.00 -32.41
CA LYS A 266 -6.50 -4.69 -33.42
C LYS A 266 -5.10 -4.49 -32.83
N ASP A 267 -5.03 -4.05 -31.57
CA ASP A 267 -3.76 -3.73 -30.90
C ASP A 267 -3.16 -4.98 -30.23
N ILE A 268 -4.01 -5.94 -29.84
CA ILE A 268 -3.60 -7.16 -29.14
C ILE A 268 -3.29 -8.31 -30.11
N ARG A 269 -4.10 -8.48 -31.17
CA ARG A 269 -4.01 -9.64 -32.07
C ARG A 269 -2.61 -9.83 -32.69
N PRO A 270 -1.96 -8.81 -33.29
CA PRO A 270 -0.68 -9.02 -33.97
C PRO A 270 0.42 -9.50 -33.04
N LEU A 271 0.43 -9.00 -31.80
CA LEU A 271 1.37 -9.44 -30.78
C LEU A 271 1.17 -10.92 -30.45
N LEU A 272 -0.06 -11.34 -30.14
CA LEU A 272 -0.36 -12.74 -29.80
C LEU A 272 -0.06 -13.70 -30.97
N GLN A 273 -0.37 -13.30 -32.21
CA GLN A 273 -0.03 -14.07 -33.41
C GLN A 273 1.48 -14.25 -33.54
N SER A 274 2.27 -13.20 -33.30
CA SER A 274 3.73 -13.30 -33.34
C SER A 274 4.29 -14.20 -32.25
N LEU A 275 3.72 -14.17 -31.04
CA LEU A 275 4.18 -14.99 -29.92
C LEU A 275 3.87 -16.47 -30.13
N ALA A 276 2.77 -16.80 -30.80
CA ALA A 276 2.40 -18.18 -31.14
C ALA A 276 3.35 -18.84 -32.16
N LEU A 277 4.12 -18.05 -32.93
CA LEU A 277 5.10 -18.57 -33.89
C LEU A 277 6.41 -19.06 -33.23
N VAL A 278 6.61 -18.81 -31.94
CA VAL A 278 7.82 -19.24 -31.22
C VAL A 278 7.72 -20.73 -30.93
N SER A 279 8.64 -21.53 -31.49
CA SER A 279 8.57 -23.01 -31.48
C SER A 279 8.43 -23.62 -30.09
N ASP A 280 9.17 -23.13 -29.10
CA ASP A 280 9.12 -23.63 -27.72
C ASP A 280 8.07 -22.93 -26.85
N GLY A 281 7.26 -22.04 -27.44
CA GLY A 281 6.39 -21.12 -26.73
C GLY A 281 7.14 -20.06 -25.93
N VAL A 282 6.40 -19.05 -25.49
CA VAL A 282 6.93 -17.87 -24.80
C VAL A 282 6.00 -17.49 -23.66
N THR A 283 6.59 -16.93 -22.61
CA THR A 283 5.87 -16.40 -21.46
C THR A 283 6.05 -14.89 -21.42
N MET A 284 4.96 -14.14 -21.32
CA MET A 284 4.98 -12.67 -21.29
C MET A 284 4.22 -12.13 -20.09
N ASP A 285 4.61 -10.96 -19.59
CA ASP A 285 3.83 -10.26 -18.55
C ASP A 285 2.49 -9.74 -19.12
N ILE A 286 1.38 -9.99 -18.43
CA ILE A 286 0.05 -9.54 -18.88
C ILE A 286 -0.10 -8.02 -18.88
N VAL A 287 0.81 -7.28 -18.24
CA VAL A 287 0.83 -5.80 -18.25
C VAL A 287 0.84 -5.24 -19.68
N HIS A 288 1.44 -5.96 -20.63
CA HIS A 288 1.43 -5.57 -22.05
C HIS A 288 0.06 -5.69 -22.72
N LEU A 289 -0.87 -6.47 -22.12
CA LEU A 289 -2.23 -6.69 -22.60
C LEU A 289 -3.26 -5.79 -21.91
N LEU A 290 -2.85 -4.99 -20.91
CA LEU A 290 -3.74 -4.09 -20.17
C LEU A 290 -3.99 -2.76 -20.90
N PRO A 291 -5.11 -2.07 -20.61
CA PRO A 291 -5.35 -0.72 -21.12
C PRO A 291 -4.26 0.26 -20.69
N ARG A 292 -4.03 1.29 -21.51
CA ARG A 292 -2.93 2.25 -21.34
C ARG A 292 -2.93 2.92 -19.95
N VAL A 293 -4.10 3.34 -19.47
CA VAL A 293 -4.25 4.02 -18.17
C VAL A 293 -3.73 3.16 -17.01
N ILE A 294 -3.94 1.85 -17.08
CA ILE A 294 -3.48 0.90 -16.06
C ILE A 294 -2.03 0.50 -16.29
N ARG A 295 -1.66 0.21 -17.54
CA ARG A 295 -0.30 -0.21 -17.90
C ARG A 295 0.75 0.79 -17.43
N SER A 296 0.44 2.09 -17.39
CA SER A 296 1.35 3.13 -16.90
C SER A 296 1.40 3.29 -15.37
N ARG A 297 0.63 2.50 -14.60
CA ARG A 297 0.42 2.67 -13.14
C ARG A 297 0.66 1.40 -12.34
N ILE A 298 0.43 0.23 -12.91
CA ILE A 298 0.62 -1.05 -12.23
C ILE A 298 2.04 -1.17 -11.65
N TYR A 299 2.13 -1.59 -10.40
CA TYR A 299 3.33 -1.67 -9.55
C TYR A 299 4.02 -0.35 -9.23
N THR A 300 3.41 0.79 -9.56
CA THR A 300 3.92 2.11 -9.15
C THR A 300 3.10 2.68 -8.01
N TYR A 301 3.69 3.65 -7.33
CA TYR A 301 3.00 4.43 -6.32
C TYR A 301 2.56 5.77 -6.93
N PRO A 302 1.42 6.33 -6.49
CA PRO A 302 0.93 7.60 -7.02
C PRO A 302 1.93 8.73 -6.75
N HIS A 303 2.07 9.62 -7.72
CA HIS A 303 2.87 10.84 -7.54
C HIS A 303 2.14 11.78 -6.56
N PRO A 304 2.82 12.34 -5.53
CA PRO A 304 2.16 13.17 -4.51
C PRO A 304 1.41 14.39 -5.06
N SER A 305 1.95 14.96 -6.15
CA SER A 305 1.38 16.11 -6.85
C SER A 305 1.37 15.82 -8.35
N PRO A 306 0.26 15.31 -8.92
CA PRO A 306 0.18 15.03 -10.36
C PRO A 306 0.55 16.29 -11.18
N PRO A 307 1.40 16.18 -12.22
CA PRO A 307 1.90 17.34 -12.96
C PRO A 307 0.82 18.20 -13.62
N ASP A 308 -0.33 17.59 -13.92
CA ASP A 308 -1.50 18.22 -14.54
C ASP A 308 -2.48 18.82 -13.52
N GLY A 309 -2.17 18.75 -12.21
CA GLY A 309 -3.05 19.22 -11.14
C GLY A 309 -4.27 18.32 -10.91
N SER A 310 -4.35 17.15 -11.56
CA SER A 310 -5.43 16.20 -11.33
C SER A 310 -5.40 15.69 -9.88
N PRO A 311 -6.56 15.39 -9.30
CA PRO A 311 -6.61 14.86 -7.94
C PRO A 311 -6.12 13.40 -7.89
N LEU A 312 -5.63 12.97 -6.73
CA LEU A 312 -5.03 11.63 -6.57
C LEU A 312 -6.04 10.50 -6.83
N PRO A 313 -5.75 9.58 -7.77
CA PRO A 313 -6.61 8.44 -8.04
C PRO A 313 -6.87 7.55 -6.82
N ASN A 314 -8.13 7.18 -6.62
CA ASN A 314 -8.54 6.15 -5.67
C ASN A 314 -8.99 4.87 -6.41
N ALA A 315 -9.49 3.90 -5.64
CA ALA A 315 -9.99 2.63 -6.15
C ALA A 315 -11.13 2.78 -7.16
N PHE A 316 -12.07 3.70 -6.90
CA PHE A 316 -13.22 3.97 -7.73
C PHE A 316 -12.80 4.60 -9.06
N TRP A 317 -12.00 5.66 -9.02
CA TRP A 317 -11.42 6.28 -10.20
C TRP A 317 -10.66 5.27 -11.06
N THR A 318 -9.85 4.41 -10.43
CA THR A 318 -9.05 3.40 -11.15
C THR A 318 -9.94 2.39 -11.86
N SER A 319 -10.99 1.93 -11.18
CA SER A 319 -11.85 0.87 -11.71
C SER A 319 -12.78 1.38 -12.82
N MET A 320 -13.40 2.53 -12.61
CA MET A 320 -14.32 3.13 -13.59
C MET A 320 -13.59 3.60 -14.86
N ASN A 321 -12.32 4.01 -14.74
CA ASN A 321 -11.49 4.44 -15.88
C ASN A 321 -10.65 3.32 -16.50
N PHE A 322 -10.91 2.04 -16.20
CA PHE A 322 -10.07 0.93 -16.67
C PHE A 322 -9.85 0.93 -18.19
N PHE A 323 -10.92 1.12 -18.97
CA PHE A 323 -10.87 1.23 -20.44
C PHE A 323 -10.87 2.68 -20.96
N ALA A 324 -10.52 3.68 -20.13
CA ALA A 324 -10.40 5.05 -20.62
C ALA A 324 -9.21 5.14 -21.60
N ASN A 325 -9.46 5.63 -22.82
CA ASN A 325 -8.43 5.68 -23.86
C ASN A 325 -7.55 6.95 -23.74
N GLU A 326 -8.16 8.13 -23.76
CA GLU A 326 -7.44 9.40 -23.84
C GLU A 326 -7.50 10.21 -22.54
N ARG A 327 -8.70 10.44 -22.01
CA ARG A 327 -8.90 11.22 -20.77
C ARG A 327 -9.78 10.45 -19.79
N PRO A 328 -9.22 10.01 -18.66
CA PRO A 328 -10.02 9.53 -17.53
C PRO A 328 -11.01 10.59 -17.05
N ASP A 329 -12.16 10.16 -16.54
CA ASP A 329 -13.11 11.03 -15.85
C ASP A 329 -12.75 11.11 -14.36
N ASP A 330 -12.19 12.25 -13.95
CA ASP A 330 -11.75 12.49 -12.58
C ASP A 330 -12.90 12.56 -11.57
N ARG A 331 -14.14 12.78 -12.05
CA ARG A 331 -15.33 12.81 -11.18
C ARG A 331 -15.59 11.45 -10.54
N PHE A 332 -15.06 10.35 -11.08
CA PHE A 332 -15.19 9.02 -10.47
C PHE A 332 -14.47 8.85 -9.12
N GLN A 333 -13.74 9.86 -8.65
CA GLN A 333 -13.28 9.90 -7.26
C GLN A 333 -14.42 10.13 -6.27
N ASP A 334 -15.48 10.82 -6.69
CA ASP A 334 -16.68 11.02 -5.90
C ASP A 334 -17.57 9.76 -5.94
N ILE A 335 -17.94 9.28 -4.76
CA ILE A 335 -18.78 8.09 -4.60
C ILE A 335 -20.17 8.26 -5.21
N GLY A 336 -20.72 9.49 -5.19
CA GLY A 336 -22.02 9.80 -5.77
C GLY A 336 -22.00 9.71 -7.30
N HIS A 337 -20.97 10.30 -7.92
CA HIS A 337 -20.75 10.20 -9.37
C HIS A 337 -20.47 8.76 -9.81
N MET A 338 -19.63 8.03 -9.09
CA MET A 338 -19.39 6.61 -9.36
C MET A 338 -20.68 5.78 -9.31
N ARG A 339 -21.53 5.99 -8.29
CA ARG A 339 -22.81 5.30 -8.19
C ARG A 339 -23.75 5.60 -9.35
N ARG A 340 -23.82 6.85 -9.81
CA ARG A 340 -24.60 7.21 -11.02
C ARG A 340 -24.06 6.52 -12.26
N GLY A 341 -22.75 6.59 -12.49
CA GLY A 341 -22.12 5.90 -13.62
C GLY A 341 -22.37 4.39 -13.62
N LEU A 342 -22.30 3.73 -12.46
CA LEU A 342 -22.64 2.31 -12.38
C LEU A 342 -24.11 2.02 -12.72
N ALA A 343 -25.05 2.86 -12.30
CA ALA A 343 -26.47 2.67 -12.63
C ALA A 343 -26.76 2.92 -14.12
N GLU A 344 -26.13 3.93 -14.70
CA GLU A 344 -26.36 4.38 -16.07
C GLU A 344 -25.64 3.49 -17.10
N ASP A 345 -24.38 3.14 -16.85
CA ASP A 345 -23.49 2.55 -17.86
C ASP A 345 -23.18 1.07 -17.63
N PHE A 346 -23.59 0.49 -16.49
CA PHE A 346 -23.28 -0.89 -16.13
C PHE A 346 -24.54 -1.70 -15.80
N TYR A 347 -24.41 -3.02 -15.90
CA TYR A 347 -25.38 -3.99 -15.41
C TYR A 347 -24.72 -4.97 -14.43
N PRO A 348 -25.44 -5.47 -13.41
CA PRO A 348 -24.87 -6.40 -12.45
C PRO A 348 -24.54 -7.74 -13.10
N VAL A 349 -23.45 -8.36 -12.65
CA VAL A 349 -23.05 -9.72 -12.99
C VAL A 349 -22.65 -10.46 -11.71
N GLU A 350 -23.12 -11.70 -11.57
CA GLU A 350 -22.88 -12.49 -10.35
C GLU A 350 -21.61 -13.33 -10.46
N GLU A 351 -21.36 -13.90 -11.63
CA GLU A 351 -20.25 -14.81 -11.94
C GLU A 351 -19.84 -14.67 -13.42
N ASP A 352 -18.93 -15.54 -13.89
CA ASP A 352 -18.34 -15.48 -15.24
C ASP A 352 -17.78 -14.09 -15.59
N TYR A 353 -17.00 -13.54 -14.67
CA TYR A 353 -16.38 -12.24 -14.86
C TYR A 353 -15.47 -12.22 -16.09
N LEU A 354 -15.47 -11.09 -16.78
CA LEU A 354 -14.65 -10.85 -17.95
C LEU A 354 -13.72 -9.68 -17.67
N LEU A 355 -12.61 -9.61 -18.42
CA LEU A 355 -11.64 -8.52 -18.30
C LEU A 355 -12.36 -7.17 -18.31
N GLY A 356 -12.14 -6.40 -17.25
CA GLY A 356 -12.69 -5.06 -17.08
C GLY A 356 -14.01 -4.98 -16.33
N ASP A 357 -14.60 -6.10 -15.91
CA ASP A 357 -15.74 -6.06 -14.99
C ASP A 357 -15.31 -5.41 -13.66
N VAL A 358 -16.13 -4.48 -13.16
CA VAL A 358 -15.88 -3.75 -11.92
C VAL A 358 -16.46 -4.54 -10.76
N LEU A 359 -15.63 -4.89 -9.80
CA LEU A 359 -16.02 -5.58 -8.58
C LEU A 359 -16.04 -4.59 -7.41
N LEU A 360 -17.23 -4.36 -6.85
CA LEU A 360 -17.40 -3.54 -5.65
C LEU A 360 -17.40 -4.39 -4.40
N LEU A 361 -16.51 -4.08 -3.45
CA LEU A 361 -16.55 -4.62 -2.11
C LEU A 361 -17.51 -3.77 -1.27
N THR A 362 -18.57 -4.39 -0.76
CA THR A 362 -19.67 -3.71 -0.07
C THR A 362 -19.91 -4.28 1.32
N LYS A 363 -20.34 -3.41 2.24
CA LYS A 363 -20.96 -3.80 3.50
C LYS A 363 -22.37 -4.41 3.26
N PRO A 364 -22.97 -5.09 4.25
CA PRO A 364 -24.33 -5.64 4.14
C PRO A 364 -25.40 -4.59 3.77
N ASP A 365 -25.23 -3.35 4.21
CA ASP A 365 -26.09 -2.20 3.89
C ASP A 365 -25.94 -1.67 2.45
N GLY A 366 -25.02 -2.24 1.66
CA GLY A 366 -24.74 -1.82 0.29
C GLY A 366 -23.80 -0.62 0.18
N MET A 367 -23.20 -0.14 1.28
CA MET A 367 -22.17 0.89 1.24
C MET A 367 -20.89 0.33 0.58
N PRO A 368 -20.40 0.93 -0.52
CA PRO A 368 -19.16 0.48 -1.15
C PRO A 368 -17.97 0.95 -0.31
N LEU A 369 -17.11 0.00 0.03
CA LEU A 369 -15.86 0.24 0.75
C LEU A 369 -14.68 0.36 -0.22
N HIS A 370 -14.74 -0.40 -1.32
CA HIS A 370 -13.63 -0.50 -2.25
C HIS A 370 -14.09 -0.95 -3.64
N ALA A 371 -13.24 -0.75 -4.63
CA ALA A 371 -13.44 -1.21 -5.99
C ALA A 371 -12.17 -1.88 -6.55
N ALA A 372 -12.37 -2.89 -7.37
CA ALA A 372 -11.32 -3.55 -8.13
C ALA A 372 -11.84 -3.90 -9.52
N VAL A 373 -10.93 -4.26 -10.42
CA VAL A 373 -11.27 -4.69 -11.77
C VAL A 373 -10.89 -6.15 -11.93
N PHE A 374 -11.81 -6.98 -12.39
CA PHE A 374 -11.51 -8.35 -12.75
C PHE A 374 -10.57 -8.40 -13.95
N VAL A 375 -9.51 -9.22 -13.85
CA VAL A 375 -8.47 -9.33 -14.87
C VAL A 375 -8.54 -10.68 -15.55
N ALA A 376 -8.41 -11.77 -14.78
CA ALA A 376 -8.43 -13.17 -15.25
C ALA A 376 -8.36 -14.12 -14.05
N ASP A 377 -8.85 -15.35 -14.20
CA ASP A 377 -8.83 -16.38 -13.14
C ASP A 377 -9.56 -15.87 -11.88
N ASP A 378 -8.85 -15.68 -10.78
CA ASP A 378 -9.29 -15.04 -9.55
C ASP A 378 -8.44 -13.79 -9.24
N VAL A 379 -7.80 -13.22 -10.26
CA VAL A 379 -6.92 -12.04 -10.15
C VAL A 379 -7.70 -10.77 -10.46
N VAL A 380 -7.52 -9.79 -9.59
CA VAL A 380 -8.05 -8.43 -9.74
C VAL A 380 -6.92 -7.42 -9.74
N LEU A 381 -7.14 -6.34 -10.49
CA LEU A 381 -6.37 -5.12 -10.40
C LEU A 381 -7.02 -4.19 -9.37
N THR A 382 -6.22 -3.59 -8.48
CA THR A 382 -6.75 -2.59 -7.56
C THR A 382 -5.75 -1.50 -7.18
N LYS A 383 -6.28 -0.40 -6.63
CA LYS A 383 -5.56 0.69 -5.98
C LYS A 383 -6.15 0.89 -4.60
N HIS A 384 -5.46 0.49 -3.53
CA HIS A 384 -5.99 0.63 -2.17
C HIS A 384 -6.07 2.11 -1.76
N GLY A 385 -7.30 2.63 -1.71
CA GLY A 385 -7.60 3.99 -1.26
C GLY A 385 -6.83 5.10 -2.01
N ILE A 386 -6.89 6.31 -1.44
CA ILE A 386 -6.18 7.49 -1.95
C ILE A 386 -4.75 7.63 -1.43
N HIS A 387 -4.34 6.78 -0.48
CA HIS A 387 -3.06 6.90 0.21
C HIS A 387 -1.87 6.75 -0.75
N LEU A 388 -0.85 7.59 -0.55
CA LEU A 388 0.36 7.60 -1.35
C LEU A 388 1.23 6.37 -1.14
N GLY A 389 1.17 5.76 0.04
CA GLY A 389 1.85 4.51 0.37
C GLY A 389 1.17 3.25 -0.17
N GLN A 390 0.16 3.38 -1.03
CA GLN A 390 -0.57 2.27 -1.60
C GLN A 390 -0.42 2.27 -3.13
N PRO A 391 0.26 1.28 -3.72
CA PRO A 391 0.48 1.19 -5.16
C PRO A 391 -0.74 0.62 -5.89
N TRP A 392 -0.70 0.65 -7.22
CA TRP A 392 -1.57 -0.21 -8.03
C TRP A 392 -0.97 -1.62 -8.07
N ILE A 393 -1.78 -2.65 -7.80
CA ILE A 393 -1.31 -4.03 -7.71
C ILE A 393 -2.26 -5.00 -8.39
N PHE A 394 -1.75 -6.19 -8.68
CA PHE A 394 -2.58 -7.36 -8.87
C PHE A 394 -2.65 -8.15 -7.57
N THR A 395 -3.85 -8.59 -7.21
CA THR A 395 -4.06 -9.45 -6.04
C THR A 395 -5.13 -10.48 -6.36
N LYS A 396 -5.18 -11.56 -5.55
CA LYS A 396 -6.29 -12.51 -5.62
C LYS A 396 -7.56 -11.88 -5.05
N MET A 397 -8.74 -12.32 -5.49
CA MET A 397 -10.01 -11.81 -4.98
C MET A 397 -10.18 -12.04 -3.48
N ASN A 398 -9.81 -13.22 -2.97
CA ASN A 398 -9.85 -13.53 -1.53
C ASN A 398 -8.89 -12.63 -0.73
N ALA A 399 -7.71 -12.38 -1.27
CA ALA A 399 -6.69 -11.51 -0.72
C ALA A 399 -7.17 -10.06 -0.65
N LEU A 400 -7.86 -9.57 -1.70
CA LEU A 400 -8.49 -8.26 -1.70
C LEU A 400 -9.48 -8.14 -0.54
N VAL A 401 -10.37 -9.12 -0.36
CA VAL A 401 -11.35 -9.11 0.74
C VAL A 401 -10.64 -9.11 2.09
N ALA A 402 -9.58 -9.90 2.25
CA ALA A 402 -8.79 -9.96 3.47
C ALA A 402 -8.10 -8.62 3.81
N SER A 403 -7.73 -7.80 2.81
CA SER A 403 -7.17 -6.46 3.03
C SER A 403 -8.15 -5.46 3.63
N TYR A 404 -9.44 -5.80 3.70
CA TYR A 404 -10.49 -5.01 4.37
C TYR A 404 -11.02 -5.78 5.59
N PRO A 405 -10.21 -5.92 6.65
CA PRO A 405 -10.58 -6.75 7.79
C PRO A 405 -11.81 -6.17 8.49
N SER A 406 -12.88 -6.96 8.52
CA SER A 406 -14.19 -6.57 9.04
C SER A 406 -14.79 -7.67 9.92
N THR A 407 -15.61 -7.26 10.89
CA THR A 407 -16.45 -8.14 11.73
C THR A 407 -17.74 -8.55 11.03
N VAL A 408 -18.17 -7.78 10.03
CA VAL A 408 -19.35 -8.07 9.22
C VAL A 408 -18.94 -8.71 7.89
N PRO A 409 -19.71 -9.68 7.37
CA PRO A 409 -19.43 -10.25 6.07
C PRO A 409 -19.45 -9.19 4.97
N LEU A 410 -18.35 -9.07 4.24
CA LEU A 410 -18.25 -8.22 3.06
C LEU A 410 -18.66 -9.01 1.82
N LYS A 411 -19.28 -8.34 0.85
CA LYS A 411 -19.72 -8.95 -0.42
C LYS A 411 -19.06 -8.27 -1.60
N LEU A 412 -18.53 -9.07 -2.52
CA LEU A 412 -18.16 -8.61 -3.86
C LEU A 412 -19.41 -8.61 -4.75
N ARG A 413 -19.62 -7.49 -5.45
CA ARG A 413 -20.70 -7.34 -6.45
C ARG A 413 -20.08 -6.95 -7.78
N GLY A 414 -20.32 -7.74 -8.81
CA GLY A 414 -19.79 -7.50 -10.15
C GLY A 414 -20.69 -6.59 -10.98
N TYR A 415 -20.06 -5.76 -11.81
CA TYR A 415 -20.70 -4.84 -12.73
C TYR A 415 -19.97 -4.87 -14.07
N ARG A 416 -20.72 -5.11 -15.14
CA ARG A 416 -20.21 -5.12 -16.51
C ARG A 416 -20.71 -3.91 -17.26
N ARG A 417 -19.82 -3.24 -17.98
CA ARG A 417 -20.16 -2.06 -18.78
C ARG A 417 -21.02 -2.47 -19.98
N LYS A 418 -22.04 -1.68 -20.31
CA LYS A 418 -23.07 -1.98 -21.32
C LYS A 418 -22.56 -1.91 -22.76
N ASP A 419 -21.49 -1.16 -23.00
CA ASP A 419 -20.93 -0.85 -24.32
C ASP A 419 -19.78 -1.80 -24.74
N LEU A 420 -19.48 -2.85 -23.96
CA LEU A 420 -18.33 -3.75 -24.14
C LEU A 420 -18.66 -5.09 -24.77
#